data_AF-A0AAC9K8V3-F1
#
_entry.id   AF-A0AAC9K8V3-F1
#
_cell.length_a   1.000
_cell.length_b   1.000
_cell.length_c   1.000
_cell.angle_alpha   90.00
_cell.angle_beta   90.00
_cell.angle_gamma   90.00
#
_symmetry.space_group_name_H-M   'P 1'
#
loop_
_entity.id
_entity.type
_entity.pdbx_description
1 polymer ?
#
loop_
_entity_poly.entity_id
_entity_poly.type
_entity_poly.pdbx_seq_one_letter_code
_entity_poly.pdbx_strand_id
1 'polypeptide(L)'
;MIAAFQMLVLTGALGIVAAWMLARPVKSLWLRVTPACMHAIAGTYSLFLLWRGQNEPVRGASFGVAQFGLMAFWLIAAAVMIAMGMLVFRSVGRRPPILLAGLHATLAMGGVLMLAAYVAFPGP
;
A
#
# COMPACT_ATOMS: atom_id res chain seq x y z
N MET A 1 3.71 -16.52 -9.90
CA MET A 1 2.27 -16.28 -9.62
C MET A 1 1.96 -15.97 -8.15
N ILE A 2 2.38 -16.83 -7.22
CA ILE A 2 2.02 -16.76 -5.79
C ILE A 2 2.38 -15.42 -5.13
N ALA A 3 3.60 -14.89 -5.35
CA ALA A 3 4.04 -13.64 -4.72
C ALA A 3 3.16 -12.43 -5.11
N ALA A 4 2.79 -12.30 -6.38
CA ALA A 4 2.02 -11.14 -6.83
C ALA A 4 0.54 -11.19 -6.43
N PHE A 5 -0.02 -12.40 -6.35
CA PHE A 5 -1.33 -12.61 -5.78
C PHE A 5 -1.33 -12.31 -4.26
N GLN A 6 -0.32 -12.78 -3.53
CA GLN A 6 -0.13 -12.47 -2.11
C GLN A 6 -0.03 -10.96 -1.88
N MET A 7 0.69 -10.24 -2.75
CA MET A 7 0.78 -8.78 -2.67
C MET A 7 -0.56 -8.09 -2.87
N LEU A 8 -1.36 -8.52 -3.84
CA LEU A 8 -2.67 -7.94 -4.09
C LEU A 8 -3.61 -8.17 -2.89
N VAL A 9 -3.61 -9.39 -2.34
CA VAL A 9 -4.41 -9.74 -1.16
C VAL A 9 -3.98 -8.94 0.07
N LEU A 10 -2.67 -8.84 0.33
CA LEU A 10 -2.14 -8.04 1.44
C LEU A 10 -2.47 -6.56 1.29
N THR A 11 -2.31 -6.00 0.09
CA THR A 11 -2.60 -4.57 -0.14
C THR A 11 -4.10 -4.27 -0.10
N GLY A 12 -4.95 -5.19 -0.56
CA GLY A 12 -6.39 -5.09 -0.38
C GLY A 12 -6.81 -5.14 1.10
N ALA A 13 -6.23 -6.06 1.88
CA ALA A 13 -6.48 -6.15 3.32
C ALA A 13 -6.05 -4.87 4.06
N LEU A 14 -4.95 -4.24 3.65
CA LEU A 14 -4.50 -2.94 4.18
C LEU A 14 -5.53 -1.82 3.98
N GLY A 15 -6.18 -1.78 2.82
CA GLY A 15 -7.25 -0.82 2.52
C GLY A 15 -8.46 -1.00 3.43
N ILE A 16 -8.85 -2.24 3.73
CA ILE A 16 -9.96 -2.55 4.65
C ILE A 16 -9.62 -2.09 6.08
N VAL A 17 -8.40 -2.36 6.55
CA VAL A 17 -7.95 -1.91 7.88
C VAL A 17 -7.96 -0.38 7.95
N ALA A 18 -7.49 0.32 6.92
CA ALA A 18 -7.49 1.79 6.88
C ALA A 18 -8.91 2.37 6.89
N ALA A 19 -9.84 1.80 6.11
CA ALA A 19 -11.24 2.21 6.10
C ALA A 19 -11.90 1.97 7.48
N TRP A 20 -11.61 0.84 8.12
CA TRP A 20 -12.11 0.54 9.46
C TRP A 20 -11.58 1.53 10.52
N MET A 21 -10.32 1.95 10.41
CA MET A 21 -9.73 2.97 11.27
C MET A 21 -10.41 4.34 11.14
N LEU A 22 -10.85 4.71 9.93
CA LEU A 22 -11.56 5.96 9.68
C LEU A 22 -13.00 5.94 10.19
N ALA A 23 -13.65 4.77 10.17
CA ALA A 23 -15.06 4.64 10.51
C ALA A 23 -15.38 4.62 12.02
N ARG A 24 -14.38 4.47 12.91
CA ARG A 24 -14.62 4.27 14.35
C ARG A 24 -14.09 5.39 15.25
N PRO A 25 -14.96 6.08 16.03
CA PRO A 25 -14.52 6.97 17.10
C PRO A 25 -14.06 6.15 18.32
N VAL A 26 -12.81 5.71 18.33
CA VAL A 26 -12.21 4.98 19.46
C VAL A 26 -11.70 5.95 20.52
N LYS A 27 -12.05 5.82 21.80
CA LYS A 27 -11.52 6.66 22.89
C LYS A 27 -10.16 6.18 23.43
N SER A 28 -9.85 4.89 23.29
CA SER A 28 -8.60 4.29 23.78
C SER A 28 -7.43 4.53 22.83
N LEU A 29 -6.28 4.97 23.38
CA LEU A 29 -5.03 5.15 22.63
C LEU A 29 -4.55 3.84 22.02
N TRP A 30 -4.58 2.74 22.78
CA TRP A 30 -4.15 1.41 22.32
C TRP A 30 -4.96 0.94 21.11
N LEU A 31 -6.28 1.09 21.16
CA LEU A 31 -7.17 0.74 20.04
C LEU A 31 -6.95 1.63 18.80
N ARG A 32 -6.34 2.81 18.93
CA ARG A 32 -5.96 3.67 17.80
C ARG A 32 -4.58 3.33 17.24
N VAL A 33 -3.64 2.91 18.08
CA VAL A 33 -2.23 2.71 17.70
C VAL A 33 -2.01 1.32 17.12
N THR A 34 -2.59 0.27 17.72
CA THR A 34 -2.40 -1.12 17.25
C THR A 34 -2.76 -1.30 15.77
N PRO A 35 -3.93 -0.82 15.28
CA PRO A 35 -4.27 -0.96 13.87
C PRO A 35 -3.36 -0.15 12.95
N ALA A 36 -2.90 1.03 13.40
CA ALA A 36 -1.97 1.87 12.65
C ALA A 36 -0.61 1.19 12.48
N CYS A 37 -0.09 0.57 13.54
CA CYS A 37 1.14 -0.21 13.50
C CYS A 37 0.99 -1.46 12.61
N MET A 38 -0.14 -2.17 12.70
CA MET A 38 -0.41 -3.32 11.83
C MET A 38 -0.46 -2.90 10.35
N HIS A 39 -1.12 -1.78 10.03
CA HIS A 39 -1.16 -1.22 8.68
C HIS A 39 0.24 -0.82 8.18
N ALA A 40 1.04 -0.18 9.03
CA ALA A 40 2.42 0.18 8.70
C ALA A 40 3.30 -1.04 8.38
N ILE A 41 3.22 -2.08 9.23
CA ILE A 41 3.99 -3.32 9.06
C ILE A 41 3.56 -4.03 7.77
N ALA A 42 2.25 -4.22 7.57
CA ALA A 42 1.76 -4.92 6.39
C ALA A 42 2.04 -4.12 5.10
N GLY A 43 2.03 -2.78 5.14
CA GLY A 43 2.44 -1.94 4.01
C GLY A 43 3.91 -2.12 3.64
N THR A 44 4.78 -2.15 4.65
CA THR A 44 6.23 -2.36 4.46
C THR A 44 6.51 -3.77 3.94
N TYR A 45 5.84 -4.78 4.48
CA TYR A 45 5.94 -6.16 4.02
C TYR A 45 5.47 -6.32 2.57
N SER A 46 4.35 -5.69 2.21
CA SER A 46 3.83 -5.69 0.82
C SER A 46 4.83 -5.07 -0.15
N LEU A 47 5.47 -3.96 0.25
CA LEU A 47 6.49 -3.30 -0.56
C LEU A 47 7.74 -4.18 -0.75
N PHE A 48 8.17 -4.88 0.30
CA PHE A 48 9.28 -5.83 0.21
C PHE A 48 8.98 -6.98 -0.75
N LEU A 49 7.77 -7.56 -0.68
CA LEU A 49 7.33 -8.59 -1.63
C LEU A 49 7.26 -8.06 -3.06
N LEU A 50 6.88 -6.79 -3.25
CA LEU A 50 6.83 -6.16 -4.58
C LEU A 50 8.20 -5.94 -5.16
N TRP A 51 9.12 -5.44 -4.36
CA TRP A 51 10.52 -5.34 -4.75
C TRP A 51 11.09 -6.72 -5.13
N ARG A 52 10.80 -7.77 -4.37
CA ARG A 52 11.22 -9.15 -4.72
C ARG A 52 10.59 -9.61 -6.03
N GLY A 53 9.29 -9.42 -6.21
CA GLY A 53 8.55 -9.83 -7.40
C GLY A 53 8.93 -9.07 -8.67
N GLN A 54 9.47 -7.86 -8.56
CA GLN A 54 10.02 -7.10 -9.69
C GLN A 54 11.26 -7.75 -10.31
N ASN A 55 11.96 -8.63 -9.58
CA ASN A 55 13.13 -9.35 -10.08
C ASN A 55 12.76 -10.67 -10.79
N GLU A 56 11.47 -11.04 -10.85
CA GLU A 56 10.98 -12.14 -11.66
C GLU A 56 10.90 -11.74 -13.15
N PRO A 57 10.81 -12.70 -14.09
CA PRO A 57 10.60 -12.40 -15.50
C PRO A 57 9.43 -11.43 -15.72
N VAL A 58 9.68 -10.42 -16.56
CA VAL A 58 8.76 -9.29 -16.81
C VAL A 58 7.42 -9.82 -17.32
N ARG A 59 6.36 -9.63 -16.54
CA ARG A 59 5.00 -10.05 -16.90
C ARG A 59 4.33 -9.04 -17.80
N GLY A 60 3.39 -9.52 -18.61
CA GLY A 60 2.53 -8.65 -19.42
C GLY A 60 3.26 -7.79 -20.45
N ALA A 61 4.50 -8.14 -20.81
CA ALA A 61 5.27 -7.45 -21.85
C ALA A 61 4.54 -7.47 -23.21
N SER A 62 3.94 -8.61 -23.56
CA SER A 62 3.09 -8.77 -24.74
C SER A 62 1.81 -7.92 -24.71
N PHE A 63 1.38 -7.49 -23.53
CA PHE A 63 0.19 -6.67 -23.31
C PHE A 63 0.52 -5.20 -23.02
N GLY A 64 1.80 -4.79 -23.10
CA GLY A 64 2.25 -3.42 -22.84
C GLY A 64 2.20 -2.98 -21.37
N VAL A 65 1.95 -3.91 -20.43
CA VAL A 65 1.80 -3.61 -18.99
C VAL A 65 3.04 -3.95 -18.15
N ALA A 66 4.15 -4.29 -18.80
CA ALA A 66 5.43 -4.60 -18.15
C ALA A 66 5.87 -3.56 -17.10
N GLN A 67 5.64 -2.28 -17.39
CA GLN A 67 6.03 -1.18 -16.52
C GLN A 67 5.06 -0.95 -15.35
N PHE A 68 3.86 -1.55 -15.37
CA PHE A 68 2.84 -1.31 -14.33
C PHE A 68 3.27 -1.84 -12.97
N GLY A 69 4.05 -2.92 -12.92
CA GLY A 69 4.63 -3.39 -11.67
C GLY A 69 5.57 -2.36 -11.04
N LEU A 70 6.40 -1.69 -11.86
CA LEU A 70 7.34 -0.67 -11.41
C LEU A 70 6.61 0.62 -11.00
N MET A 71 5.59 1.02 -11.77
CA MET A 71 4.73 2.15 -11.40
C MET A 71 3.98 1.87 -10.09
N ALA A 72 3.42 0.67 -9.92
CA ALA A 72 2.79 0.24 -8.68
C ALA A 72 3.77 0.30 -7.50
N PHE A 73 5.01 -0.16 -7.69
CA PHE A 73 6.05 -0.11 -6.68
C PHE A 73 6.30 1.32 -6.20
N TRP A 74 6.52 2.26 -7.11
CA TRP A 74 6.79 3.64 -6.74
C TRP A 74 5.60 4.33 -6.08
N LEU A 75 4.38 4.07 -6.56
CA LEU A 75 3.16 4.63 -5.97
C LEU A 75 2.94 4.12 -4.54
N ILE A 76 3.10 2.81 -4.31
CA ILE A 76 2.97 2.20 -2.99
C ILE A 76 4.11 2.66 -2.07
N ALA A 77 5.35 2.73 -2.57
CA ALA A 77 6.50 3.24 -1.81
C ALA A 77 6.26 4.68 -1.33
N ALA A 78 5.80 5.56 -2.22
CA ALA A 78 5.46 6.94 -1.88
C ALA A 78 4.32 7.00 -0.84
N ALA A 79 3.28 6.18 -1.00
CA ALA A 79 2.20 6.09 -0.04
C ALA A 79 2.68 5.64 1.34
N VAL A 80 3.58 4.65 1.42
CA VAL A 80 4.19 4.17 2.68
C VAL A 80 5.04 5.27 3.33
N MET A 81 5.85 5.99 2.56
CA MET A 81 6.64 7.11 3.07
C MET A 81 5.75 8.22 3.67
N ILE A 82 4.65 8.56 3.01
CA ILE A 82 3.67 9.51 3.53
C ILE A 82 3.02 8.98 4.82
N ALA A 83 2.65 7.70 4.86
CA ALA A 83 2.09 7.07 6.06
C ALA A 83 3.06 7.12 7.24
N MET A 84 4.35 6.86 7.02
CA MET A 84 5.38 6.98 8.05
C MET A 84 5.53 8.43 8.51
N GLY A 85 5.54 9.38 7.59
CA GLY A 85 5.53 10.81 7.92
C GLY A 85 4.34 11.19 8.78
N MET A 86 3.13 10.74 8.43
CA MET A 86 1.92 10.96 9.23
C MET A 86 2.00 10.32 10.62
N LEU A 87 2.61 9.12 10.73
CA LEU A 87 2.82 8.43 12.00
C LEU A 87 3.77 9.22 12.92
N VAL A 88 4.87 9.74 12.36
CA VAL A 88 5.84 10.61 13.08
C VAL A 88 5.17 11.92 13.51
N PHE A 89 4.39 12.57 12.63
CA PHE A 89 3.63 13.76 13.00
C PHE A 89 2.70 13.50 14.20
N ARG A 90 2.10 12.30 14.22
CA ARG A 90 1.20 11.91 15.30
C ARG A 90 1.91 11.55 16.59
N SER A 91 3.12 10.98 16.54
CA SER A 91 3.90 10.66 17.73
C SER A 91 4.37 11.91 18.47
N VAL A 92 4.57 13.02 17.77
CA VAL A 92 4.85 14.34 18.38
C VAL A 92 3.57 15.12 18.75
N GLY A 93 2.41 14.46 18.78
CA GLY A 93 1.13 15.05 19.22
C GLY A 93 0.43 15.93 18.19
N ARG A 94 0.92 15.99 16.94
CA ARG A 94 0.31 16.81 15.87
C ARG A 94 -0.67 15.99 15.03
N ARG A 95 -1.70 16.65 14.51
CA ARG A 95 -2.63 16.03 13.54
C ARG A 95 -2.06 16.16 12.13
N PRO A 96 -2.00 15.08 11.34
CA PRO A 96 -1.55 15.18 9.95
C PRO A 96 -2.54 16.03 9.12
N PRO A 97 -2.06 16.78 8.12
CA PRO A 97 -2.92 17.56 7.24
C PRO A 97 -3.88 16.65 6.45
N ILE A 98 -5.14 17.06 6.29
CA ILE A 98 -6.15 16.26 5.58
C ILE A 98 -5.77 16.00 4.10
N LEU A 99 -5.11 16.98 3.45
CA LEU A 99 -4.59 16.84 2.09
C LEU A 99 -3.53 15.73 1.99
N LEU A 100 -2.72 15.56 3.04
CA LEU A 100 -1.68 14.54 3.07
C LEU A 100 -2.29 13.14 3.20
N ALA A 101 -3.38 13.00 3.98
CA ALA A 101 -4.15 11.77 4.06
C ALA A 101 -4.85 11.43 2.72
N GLY A 102 -5.41 12.44 2.04
CA GLY A 102 -5.97 12.28 0.70
C GLY A 102 -4.93 11.83 -0.32
N LEU A 103 -3.77 12.49 -0.34
CA LEU A 103 -2.65 12.12 -1.22
C LEU A 103 -2.17 10.68 -0.96
N HIS A 104 -2.01 10.29 0.31
CA HIS A 104 -1.70 8.90 0.67
C HIS A 104 -2.72 7.92 0.10
N ALA A 105 -4.02 8.20 0.27
CA ALA A 105 -5.08 7.32 -0.22
C ALA A 105 -5.07 7.21 -1.76
N THR A 106 -4.88 8.32 -2.47
CA THR A 106 -4.81 8.33 -3.94
C THR A 106 -3.61 7.54 -4.46
N LEU A 107 -2.43 7.74 -3.88
CA LEU A 107 -1.22 7.01 -4.27
C LEU A 107 -1.34 5.52 -3.96
N ALA A 108 -1.86 5.16 -2.78
CA ALA A 108 -2.10 3.78 -2.41
C ALA A 108 -3.08 3.10 -3.38
N MET A 109 -4.22 3.75 -3.67
CA MET A 109 -5.23 3.19 -4.57
C MET A 109 -4.72 3.09 -6.01
N GLY A 110 -4.04 4.13 -6.52
CA GLY A 110 -3.41 4.09 -7.83
C GLY A 110 -2.38 2.96 -7.95
N GLY A 111 -1.55 2.78 -6.92
CA GLY A 111 -0.59 1.68 -6.84
C GLY A 111 -1.26 0.30 -6.84
N VAL A 112 -2.35 0.13 -6.08
CA VAL A 112 -3.16 -1.10 -6.07
C VAL A 112 -3.76 -1.39 -7.43
N LEU A 113 -4.32 -0.39 -8.12
CA LEU A 113 -4.91 -0.57 -9.45
C LEU A 113 -3.86 -0.97 -10.49
N MET A 114 -2.69 -0.32 -10.46
CA MET A 114 -1.57 -0.67 -11.34
C MET A 114 -1.04 -2.09 -11.05
N LEU A 115 -0.96 -2.47 -9.77
CA LEU A 115 -0.57 -3.81 -9.36
C LEU A 115 -1.59 -4.85 -9.82
N ALA A 116 -2.89 -4.58 -9.65
CA ALA A 116 -3.96 -5.46 -10.09
C ALA A 116 -3.90 -5.68 -11.61
N ALA A 117 -3.70 -4.60 -12.38
CA ALA A 117 -3.50 -4.69 -13.82
C ALA A 117 -2.24 -5.52 -14.17
N TYR A 118 -1.10 -5.26 -13.52
CA TYR A 118 0.14 -6.02 -13.72
C TYR A 118 -0.03 -7.53 -13.43
N VAL A 119 -0.85 -7.89 -12.45
CA VAL A 119 -1.08 -9.28 -12.05
C VAL A 119 -2.16 -9.99 -12.88
N ALA A 120 -3.14 -9.24 -13.40
CA ALA A 120 -4.23 -9.80 -14.19
C ALA A 120 -3.79 -10.34 -15.55
N PHE A 121 -2.68 -9.81 -16.11
CA PHE A 121 -2.12 -10.28 -17.37
C PHE A 121 -0.96 -11.24 -17.12
N PRO A 122 -1.10 -12.54 -17.42
CA PRO A 122 0.03 -13.45 -17.34
C PRO A 122 1.12 -13.03 -18.33
N GLY A 123 2.39 -13.16 -17.91
CA GLY A 123 3.50 -13.19 -18.86
C GLY A 123 3.44 -14.47 -19.70
N PRO A 124 4.24 -14.58 -20.78
CA PRO A 124 4.39 -15.85 -21.51
C PRO A 124 4.77 -17.00 -20.58
#